data_AF-A0A1Y5RBZ5-F1
#
_entry.id   AF-A0A1Y5RBZ5-F1
#
_cell.length_a   1.000
_cell.length_b   1.000
_cell.length_c   1.000
_cell.angle_alpha   90.00
_cell.angle_beta   90.00
_cell.angle_gamma   90.00
#
_symmetry.space_group_name_H-M   'P 1'
#
loop_
_entity.id
_entity.type
_entity.pdbx_description
1 polymer ?
#
loop_
_entity_poly.entity_id
_entity_poly.type
_entity_poly.pdbx_seq_one_letter_code
_entity_poly.pdbx_strand_id
1 'polypeptide(L)'
;MEDELMVGSEYLRPGRFHERLHISTRQYARIVRDWVTSIDLEVNTYGTHSIRRTKVTQIYEKAGNLRAVQLLLGHTKKDSTVRYLGVELEDALAIAHANEI
;
A
#
# COMPACT_ATOMS: atom_id res chain seq x y z
N MET A 1 -3.97 -11.62 -39.78
CA MET A 1 -3.56 -10.97 -38.52
C MET A 1 -3.23 -12.10 -37.59
N GLU A 2 -1.94 -12.34 -37.38
CA GLU A 2 -1.46 -13.35 -36.44
C GLU A 2 -1.89 -12.92 -35.03
N ASP A 3 -2.59 -13.82 -34.34
CA ASP A 3 -2.81 -13.75 -32.91
C ASP A 3 -1.43 -13.69 -32.25
N GLU A 4 -1.05 -12.51 -31.75
CA GLU A 4 0.13 -12.32 -30.93
C GLU A 4 -0.17 -13.00 -29.58
N LEU A 5 -0.05 -14.33 -29.59
CA LEU A 5 -0.07 -15.15 -28.39
C LEU A 5 1.03 -14.60 -27.49
N MET A 6 0.67 -13.77 -26.51
CA MET A 6 1.51 -13.54 -25.36
C MET A 6 1.84 -14.93 -24.83
N VAL A 7 3.09 -15.37 -25.04
CA VAL A 7 3.67 -16.48 -24.29
C VAL A 7 3.74 -15.98 -22.86
N GLY A 8 2.61 -16.11 -22.17
CA GLY A 8 2.33 -15.46 -20.90
C GLY A 8 3.30 -16.01 -19.88
N SER A 9 4.16 -15.15 -19.34
CA SER A 9 4.84 -15.46 -18.10
C SER A 9 3.79 -15.78 -17.04
N GLU A 10 4.00 -16.84 -16.25
CA GLU A 10 3.15 -17.21 -15.11
C GLU A 10 2.94 -16.03 -14.13
N TYR A 11 3.81 -15.02 -14.19
CA TYR A 11 3.79 -13.87 -13.30
C TYR A 11 3.51 -12.57 -14.05
N LEU A 12 2.66 -11.73 -13.46
CA LEU A 12 2.29 -10.41 -13.98
C LEU A 12 3.50 -9.51 -14.28
N ARG A 13 4.61 -9.69 -13.54
CA ARG A 13 5.85 -8.92 -13.71
C ARG A 13 7.04 -9.88 -13.80
N PRO A 14 7.49 -10.23 -15.01
CA PRO A 14 8.62 -11.15 -15.18
C PRO A 14 9.93 -10.54 -14.66
N GLY A 15 10.76 -11.38 -14.04
CA GLY A 15 12.12 -11.00 -13.65
C GLY A 15 13.03 -10.89 -14.88
N ARG A 16 14.06 -10.03 -14.81
CA ARG A 16 15.09 -9.89 -15.88
C ARG A 16 16.26 -10.86 -15.75
N PHE A 17 16.32 -11.66 -14.69
CA PHE A 17 17.39 -12.63 -14.45
C PHE A 17 16.88 -14.04 -14.74
N HIS A 18 17.62 -14.76 -15.57
CA HIS A 18 17.25 -15.95 -16.35
C HIS A 18 16.70 -17.17 -15.56
N GLU A 19 16.59 -17.10 -14.24
CA GLU A 19 16.05 -18.18 -13.38
C GLU A 19 14.88 -17.74 -12.49
N ARG A 20 14.58 -16.43 -12.39
CA ARG A 20 13.49 -15.92 -11.53
C ARG A 20 12.30 -15.53 -12.38
N LEU A 21 11.21 -16.26 -12.21
CA LEU A 21 9.98 -16.10 -12.95
C LEU A 21 9.25 -14.77 -12.63
N HIS A 22 9.52 -14.13 -11.48
CA HIS A 22 8.95 -12.83 -11.09
C HIS A 22 9.98 -11.83 -10.53
N ILE A 23 9.59 -10.55 -10.45
CA ILE A 23 10.39 -9.54 -9.76
C ILE A 23 10.63 -9.94 -8.29
N SER A 24 11.88 -9.81 -7.85
CA SER A 24 12.23 -10.01 -6.44
C SER A 24 11.82 -8.81 -5.58
N THR A 25 11.66 -9.02 -4.28
CA THR A 25 11.39 -7.94 -3.31
C THR A 25 12.44 -6.83 -3.37
N ARG A 26 13.72 -7.16 -3.61
CA ARG A 26 14.80 -6.16 -3.77
C ARG A 26 14.62 -5.33 -5.04
N GLN A 27 14.22 -5.96 -6.15
CA GLN A 27 13.93 -5.22 -7.38
C GLN A 27 12.73 -4.30 -7.21
N TYR A 28 11.66 -4.76 -6.54
CA TYR A 28 10.52 -3.91 -6.24
C TYR A 28 10.91 -2.71 -5.35
N ALA A 29 11.69 -2.95 -4.29
CA ALA A 29 12.19 -1.88 -3.44
C ALA A 29 13.07 -0.88 -4.20
N ARG A 30 13.91 -1.35 -5.14
CA ARG A 30 14.73 -0.48 -5.98
C ARG A 30 13.89 0.39 -6.91
N ILE A 31 12.88 -0.18 -7.56
CA ILE A 31 11.94 0.59 -8.40
C ILE A 31 11.29 1.71 -7.59
N VAL A 32 10.79 1.40 -6.38
CA VAL A 32 10.18 2.41 -5.51
C VAL A 32 11.21 3.45 -5.08
N ARG A 33 12.44 3.05 -4.74
CA ARG A 33 13.51 3.98 -4.41
C ARG A 33 13.79 4.94 -5.57
N ASP A 34 13.90 4.43 -6.79
CA ASP A 34 14.16 5.24 -7.98
C ASP A 34 13.04 6.26 -8.20
N TRP A 35 11.77 5.88 -7.98
CA TRP A 35 10.63 6.80 -8.03
C TRP A 35 10.70 7.87 -6.94
N VAL A 36 11.00 7.49 -5.70
CA VAL A 36 11.13 8.42 -4.57
C VAL A 36 12.25 9.43 -4.83
N THR A 37 13.41 8.98 -5.35
CA THR A 37 14.50 9.87 -5.76
C THR A 37 14.08 10.81 -6.89
N SER A 38 13.29 10.33 -7.86
CA SER A 38 12.90 11.15 -9.03
C SER A 38 11.99 12.34 -8.69
N ILE A 39 11.42 12.37 -7.48
CA ILE A 39 10.58 13.44 -6.97
C ILE A 39 11.23 14.17 -5.78
N ASP A 40 12.56 14.03 -5.61
CA ASP A 40 13.36 14.68 -4.57
C ASP A 40 12.91 14.40 -3.11
N LEU A 41 12.39 13.20 -2.86
CA LEU A 41 12.03 12.75 -1.51
C LEU A 41 13.12 11.90 -0.86
N GLU A 42 13.13 11.88 0.48
CA GLU A 42 14.10 11.09 1.25
C GLU A 42 13.86 9.58 1.12
N VAL A 43 14.76 8.89 0.43
CA VAL A 43 14.68 7.45 0.13
C VAL A 43 14.64 6.52 1.35
N ASN A 44 15.08 6.98 2.52
CA ASN A 44 15.04 6.20 3.76
C ASN A 44 13.67 6.29 4.45
N THR A 45 12.91 7.33 4.15
CA THR A 45 11.60 7.62 4.75
C THR A 45 10.47 6.99 3.94
N TYR A 46 10.65 6.86 2.61
CA TYR A 46 9.63 6.31 1.72
C TYR A 46 10.04 4.97 1.09
N GLY A 47 9.15 4.00 1.19
CA GLY A 47 9.31 2.68 0.59
C GLY A 47 7.97 1.98 0.32
N THR A 48 8.02 0.72 -0.09
CA THR A 48 6.83 -0.09 -0.43
C THR A 48 5.80 -0.13 0.69
N HIS A 49 6.25 -0.15 1.94
CA HIS A 49 5.39 -0.13 3.11
C HIS A 49 4.73 1.24 3.36
N SER A 50 5.46 2.34 3.14
CA SER A 50 4.89 3.69 3.25
C SER A 50 3.76 3.90 2.24
N ILE A 51 3.96 3.45 0.99
CA ILE A 51 2.93 3.52 -0.06
C ILE A 51 1.69 2.73 0.35
N ARG A 52 1.88 1.51 0.89
CA ARG A 52 0.78 0.70 1.40
C ARG A 52 0.01 1.45 2.49
N ARG A 53 0.72 2.07 3.44
CA ARG A 53 0.13 2.84 4.55
C ARG A 53 -0.66 4.04 4.03
N THR A 54 -0.07 4.87 3.17
CA THR A 54 -0.72 6.06 2.59
C THR A 54 -2.01 5.70 1.85
N LYS A 55 -1.99 4.63 1.05
CA LYS A 55 -3.19 4.24 0.28
C LYS A 55 -4.37 3.87 1.19
N VAL A 56 -4.12 3.12 2.26
CA VAL A 56 -5.20 2.73 3.17
C VAL A 56 -5.66 3.86 4.07
N THR A 57 -4.76 4.77 4.48
CA THR A 57 -5.13 6.00 5.18
C THR A 57 -6.09 6.84 4.34
N GLN A 58 -5.78 7.08 3.06
CA GLN A 58 -6.69 7.81 2.15
C GLN A 58 -8.04 7.11 1.94
N ILE A 59 -8.07 5.78 1.94
CA ILE A 59 -9.34 5.03 1.86
C ILE A 59 -10.13 5.22 3.14
N TYR A 60 -9.47 5.19 4.30
CA TYR A 60 -10.10 5.41 5.59
C TYR A 60 -10.70 6.81 5.70
N GLU A 61 -9.94 7.86 5.40
CA GLU A 61 -10.40 9.25 5.42
C GLU A 61 -11.63 9.47 4.54
N LYS A 62 -11.72 8.78 3.40
CA LYS A 62 -12.85 8.91 2.46
C LYS A 62 -14.07 8.09 2.86
N ALA A 63 -13.87 6.90 3.42
CA ALA A 63 -14.95 5.93 3.64
C ALA A 63 -15.43 5.87 5.10
N GLY A 64 -14.61 6.28 6.07
CA GLY A 64 -14.86 6.14 7.50
C GLY A 64 -15.01 4.68 7.98
N ASN A 65 -14.64 3.69 7.16
CA ASN A 65 -14.92 2.28 7.43
C ASN A 65 -13.65 1.50 7.78
N LEU A 66 -13.36 1.41 9.08
CA LEU A 66 -12.20 0.68 9.60
C LEU A 66 -12.24 -0.81 9.25
N ARG A 67 -13.43 -1.42 9.20
CA ARG A 67 -13.58 -2.85 8.87
C ARG A 67 -13.23 -3.14 7.42
N ALA A 68 -13.60 -2.26 6.49
CA ALA A 68 -13.20 -2.37 5.09
C ALA A 68 -11.68 -2.27 4.95
N VAL A 69 -11.06 -1.31 5.64
CA VAL A 69 -9.59 -1.14 5.64
C VAL A 69 -8.87 -2.36 6.23
N GLN A 70 -9.39 -2.93 7.31
CA GLN A 70 -8.86 -4.16 7.90
C GLN A 70 -8.82 -5.32 6.89
N LEU A 71 -9.90 -5.50 6.13
CA LEU A 71 -10.00 -6.55 5.10
C LEU A 71 -9.02 -6.28 3.95
N LEU A 72 -8.91 -5.04 3.48
CA LEU A 72 -7.96 -4.65 2.43
C LEU A 72 -6.50 -4.87 2.84
N LEU A 73 -6.18 -4.70 4.13
CA LEU A 73 -4.86 -4.98 4.68
C LEU A 73 -4.63 -6.47 4.99
N GLY A 74 -5.68 -7.29 5.03
CA GLY A 74 -5.57 -8.67 5.50
C GLY A 74 -5.12 -8.78 6.96
N HIS A 75 -5.47 -7.80 7.80
CA HIS A 75 -5.14 -7.83 9.23
C HIS A 75 -6.13 -8.71 10.00
N THR A 76 -5.62 -9.69 10.73
CA THR A 76 -6.45 -10.58 11.57
C THR A 76 -7.15 -9.81 12.69
N LYS A 77 -6.44 -8.89 13.34
CA LYS A 77 -6.94 -8.11 14.49
C LYS A 77 -7.28 -6.68 14.07
N LYS A 78 -8.39 -6.16 14.60
CA LYS A 78 -8.77 -4.75 14.42
C LYS A 78 -7.73 -3.81 15.00
N ASP A 79 -7.20 -4.13 16.18
CA ASP A 79 -6.17 -3.33 16.87
C ASP A 79 -4.91 -3.13 16.02
N SER A 80 -4.53 -4.12 15.22
CA SER A 80 -3.42 -3.99 14.28
C SER A 80 -3.70 -2.93 13.21
N THR A 81 -4.96 -2.80 12.78
CA THR A 81 -5.39 -1.79 11.80
C THR A 81 -5.45 -0.40 12.43
N VAL A 82 -5.99 -0.31 13.65
CA VAL A 82 -6.02 0.95 14.42
C VAL A 82 -4.60 1.49 14.62
N ARG A 83 -3.68 0.66 15.12
CA ARG A 83 -2.27 1.03 15.30
C ARG A 83 -1.57 1.37 13.98
N TYR A 84 -1.91 0.67 12.90
CA TYR A 84 -1.34 0.89 11.58
C TYR A 84 -1.71 2.27 11.02
N LEU A 85 -2.98 2.65 11.14
CA LEU A 85 -3.47 3.95 10.68
C LEU A 85 -3.09 5.07 11.66
N GLY A 86 -3.00 4.79 12.97
CA GLY A 86 -2.74 5.78 14.01
C GLY A 86 -3.97 6.58 14.44
N VAL A 87 -5.18 6.06 14.22
CA VAL A 87 -6.45 6.81 14.22
C VAL A 87 -7.23 6.76 15.54
N GLU A 88 -6.58 6.67 16.70
CA GLU A 88 -7.33 6.54 17.98
C GLU A 88 -7.93 7.87 18.47
N LEU A 89 -7.18 8.97 18.38
CA LEU A 89 -7.57 10.25 18.97
C LEU A 89 -8.33 11.17 18.00
N GLU A 90 -7.87 11.27 16.75
CA GLU A 90 -8.48 12.15 15.74
C GLU A 90 -9.92 11.76 15.43
N ASP A 91 -10.22 10.46 15.34
CA ASP A 91 -11.60 10.00 15.10
C ASP A 91 -12.51 10.28 16.30
N ALA A 92 -12.01 10.07 17.53
CA ALA A 92 -12.77 10.38 18.73
C ALA A 92 -13.09 11.88 18.82
N LEU A 93 -12.13 12.75 18.47
CA LEU A 93 -12.33 14.20 18.40
C LEU A 93 -13.29 14.59 17.28
N ALA A 94 -13.17 13.99 16.09
CA ALA A 94 -14.09 14.25 14.98
C ALA A 94 -15.54 13.86 15.34
N ILE A 95 -15.72 12.72 16.01
CA ILE A 95 -17.03 12.28 16.51
C ILE A 95 -17.55 13.24 17.59
N ALA A 96 -16.70 13.67 18.54
CA ALA A 96 -17.10 14.61 19.59
C ALA A 96 -17.55 15.95 19.00
N HIS A 97 -16.78 16.53 18.08
CA HIS A 97 -17.15 17.78 17.41
C HIS A 97 -18.44 17.64 16.59
N ALA A 98 -18.63 16.51 15.89
CA ALA A 98 -19.83 16.29 15.09
C ALA A 98 -21.11 16.10 15.94
N ASN A 99 -20.98 15.75 17.22
CA ASN A 99 -22.10 15.46 18.10
C ASN A 99 -22.31 16.51 19.22
N GLU A 100 -21.60 17.66 19.18
CA GLU A 100 -21.67 18.77 20.17
C GLU A 100 -22.12 18.33 21.58
N ILE A 101 -21.28 17.51 22.24
CA ILE A 101 -21.28 17.39 23.70
C ILE A 101 -20.26 18.38 24.25
#